data_AF-A0A7S3M811-F1
#
_entry.id   AF-A0A7S3M811-F1
#
_cell.length_a   1.000
_cell.length_b   1.000
_cell.length_c   1.000
_cell.angle_alpha   90.00
_cell.angle_beta   90.00
_cell.angle_gamma   90.00
#
_symmetry.space_group_name_H-M   'P 1'
#
loop_
_entity.id
_entity.type
_entity.pdbx_description
1 polymer ?
#
loop_
_entity_poly.entity_id
_entity_poly.type
_entity_poly.pdbx_seq_one_letter_code
_entity_poly.pdbx_strand_id
1 'polypeptide(L)'
;QRDSIYYLSLVVSAASVSAVCQYLSAYTGCALAEYFMIVKEVPSFLMLDDLSRHAVSYREIYLLLKRPPGREAYPGEIFFVHSRLLERSAKLNSSLGGGSVTSFPVVETLAGDVSAYITTNVISITDGQVFLSIDLFLSGIKPACDVGLSVSRVGSAAQWDGMRLVSGSYKLELAQYIELQAFSQFASDLGEDTKARLLRGGQLVEMLKQVTGSPLSLSLEVSLLSLANQEVIKSLTLSEVTKFVSSYITIPKWVFLFVSVRLVSLSLVSAG
;
A
#
# COMPACT_ATOMS: atom_id res chain seq x y z
N GLN A 1 7.23 22.03 -4.20
CA GLN A 1 7.18 20.65 -4.71
C GLN A 1 6.17 19.74 -3.97
N ARG A 2 5.17 20.32 -3.28
CA ARG A 2 4.03 19.58 -2.69
C ARG A 2 2.69 20.08 -3.23
N ASP A 3 2.74 20.77 -4.35
CA ASP A 3 1.59 21.48 -4.89
C ASP A 3 0.77 20.53 -5.78
N SER A 4 -0.03 19.70 -5.13
CA SER A 4 -0.90 18.72 -5.81
C SER A 4 -2.27 19.30 -6.18
N ILE A 5 -2.59 20.52 -5.73
CA ILE A 5 -3.94 21.09 -5.84
C ILE A 5 -4.39 21.27 -7.29
N TYR A 6 -3.44 21.48 -8.22
CA TYR A 6 -3.70 21.61 -9.65
C TYR A 6 -4.15 20.31 -10.34
N TYR A 7 -3.92 19.16 -9.69
CA TYR A 7 -4.23 17.84 -10.22
C TYR A 7 -5.19 17.05 -9.31
N LEU A 8 -5.74 17.71 -8.28
CA LEU A 8 -6.59 17.10 -7.27
C LEU A 8 -8.02 17.64 -7.39
N SER A 9 -8.98 16.74 -7.47
CA SER A 9 -10.40 17.05 -7.27
C SER A 9 -10.87 16.41 -5.97
N LEU A 10 -11.64 17.14 -5.16
CA LEU A 10 -12.17 16.67 -3.89
C LEU A 10 -13.69 16.65 -3.92
N VAL A 11 -14.27 15.47 -3.73
CA VAL A 11 -15.72 15.30 -3.49
C VAL A 11 -15.90 15.02 -2.01
N VAL A 12 -16.55 15.95 -1.30
CA VAL A 12 -16.67 15.88 0.17
C VAL A 12 -18.13 15.69 0.57
N SER A 13 -18.42 14.57 1.22
CA SER A 13 -19.67 14.34 1.94
C SER A 13 -19.36 14.09 3.41
N ALA A 14 -19.37 15.17 4.20
CA ALA A 14 -19.05 15.12 5.63
C ALA A 14 -20.10 14.34 6.46
N ALA A 15 -19.74 14.00 7.69
CA ALA A 15 -20.65 13.29 8.60
C ALA A 15 -21.97 14.05 8.88
N SER A 16 -21.99 15.37 8.71
CA SER A 16 -23.17 16.22 8.94
C SER A 16 -24.16 16.27 7.77
N VAL A 17 -23.82 15.74 6.59
CA VAL A 17 -24.73 15.72 5.44
C VAL A 17 -25.58 14.45 5.44
N SER A 18 -26.67 14.44 4.67
CA SER A 18 -27.59 13.30 4.61
C SER A 18 -26.90 12.01 4.16
N ALA A 19 -27.43 10.86 4.60
CA ALA A 19 -26.97 9.55 4.16
C ALA A 19 -27.00 9.40 2.63
N VAL A 20 -27.98 10.03 1.96
CA VAL A 20 -28.07 10.05 0.48
C VAL A 20 -26.86 10.74 -0.14
N CYS A 21 -26.43 11.89 0.39
CA CYS A 21 -25.24 12.59 -0.10
C CYS A 21 -23.95 11.79 0.15
N GLN A 22 -23.83 11.11 1.30
CA GLN A 22 -22.70 10.24 1.61
C GLN A 22 -22.66 9.00 0.70
N TYR A 23 -23.81 8.46 0.33
CA TYR A 23 -23.93 7.36 -0.61
C TYR A 23 -23.58 7.77 -2.04
N LEU A 24 -24.07 8.93 -2.50
CA LEU A 24 -23.85 9.37 -3.88
C LEU A 24 -22.44 9.93 -4.15
N SER A 25 -21.70 10.35 -3.12
CA SER A 25 -20.36 10.94 -3.30
C SER A 25 -19.38 9.99 -3.97
N ALA A 26 -19.39 8.71 -3.61
CA ALA A 26 -18.50 7.72 -4.20
C ALA A 26 -18.77 7.53 -5.71
N TYR A 27 -20.05 7.44 -6.09
CA TYR A 27 -20.44 7.36 -7.51
C TYR A 27 -20.12 8.64 -8.29
N THR A 28 -20.22 9.80 -7.64
CA THR A 28 -19.87 11.10 -8.22
C THR A 28 -18.37 11.19 -8.47
N GLY A 29 -17.54 10.82 -7.48
CA GLY A 29 -16.09 10.75 -7.63
C GLY A 29 -15.66 9.77 -8.73
N CYS A 30 -16.33 8.62 -8.82
CA CYS A 30 -16.10 7.66 -9.89
C CYS A 30 -16.44 8.22 -11.29
N ALA A 31 -17.59 8.89 -11.44
CA ALA A 31 -17.94 9.53 -12.71
C ALA A 31 -16.93 10.63 -13.12
N LEU A 32 -16.40 11.39 -12.17
CA LEU A 32 -15.33 12.36 -12.43
C LEU A 32 -14.03 11.68 -12.87
N ALA A 33 -13.65 10.56 -12.25
CA ALA A 33 -12.47 9.79 -12.67
C ALA A 33 -12.65 9.21 -14.09
N GLU A 34 -13.83 8.68 -14.38
CA GLU A 34 -14.17 8.15 -15.71
C GLU A 34 -14.11 9.23 -16.81
N TYR A 35 -14.45 10.48 -16.51
CA TYR A 35 -14.27 11.58 -17.46
C TYR A 35 -12.82 11.67 -17.94
N PHE A 36 -11.85 11.55 -17.02
CA PHE A 36 -10.44 11.58 -17.39
C PHE A 36 -10.03 10.34 -18.20
N MET A 37 -10.54 9.17 -17.83
CA MET A 37 -10.27 7.92 -18.55
C MET A 37 -10.86 7.89 -19.97
N ILE A 38 -12.13 8.27 -20.13
CA ILE A 38 -12.91 8.08 -21.36
C ILE A 38 -12.82 9.31 -22.27
N VAL A 39 -12.96 10.52 -21.72
CA VAL A 39 -13.05 11.75 -22.51
C VAL A 39 -11.70 12.40 -22.70
N LYS A 40 -10.84 12.38 -21.67
CA LYS A 40 -9.49 12.92 -21.76
C LYS A 40 -8.44 11.90 -22.16
N GLU A 41 -8.80 10.61 -22.16
CA GLU A 41 -7.89 9.51 -22.51
C GLU A 41 -6.61 9.49 -21.65
N VAL A 42 -6.70 9.97 -20.41
CA VAL A 42 -5.56 10.02 -19.48
C VAL A 42 -5.79 9.12 -18.27
N PRO A 43 -4.71 8.63 -17.63
CA PRO A 43 -4.81 7.95 -16.35
C PRO A 43 -5.34 8.89 -15.26
N SER A 44 -6.21 8.37 -14.42
CA SER A 44 -6.72 9.03 -13.22
C SER A 44 -6.64 8.10 -12.01
N PHE A 45 -6.57 8.71 -10.83
CA PHE A 45 -6.49 8.02 -9.56
C PHE A 45 -7.67 8.44 -8.68
N LEU A 46 -8.36 7.47 -8.10
CA LEU A 46 -9.55 7.66 -7.28
C LEU A 46 -9.33 7.07 -5.88
N MET A 47 -9.23 7.92 -4.87
CA MET A 47 -9.24 7.50 -3.47
C MET A 47 -10.69 7.51 -2.96
N LEU A 48 -11.15 6.40 -2.37
CA LEU A 48 -12.48 6.29 -1.76
C LEU A 48 -12.30 6.13 -0.24
N ASP A 49 -12.42 7.23 0.49
CA ASP A 49 -12.17 7.31 1.93
C ASP A 49 -13.46 7.70 2.69
N ASP A 50 -14.24 6.75 3.24
CA ASP A 50 -14.03 5.30 3.21
C ASP A 50 -15.30 4.51 2.82
N LEU A 51 -15.11 3.28 2.33
CA LEU A 51 -16.20 2.41 1.89
C LEU A 51 -16.99 1.77 3.05
N SER A 52 -16.43 1.73 4.26
CA SER A 52 -17.15 1.27 5.45
C SER A 52 -18.28 2.24 5.80
N ARG A 53 -18.00 3.55 5.84
CA ARG A 53 -18.98 4.62 6.07
C ARG A 53 -19.96 4.74 4.92
N HIS A 54 -19.50 4.56 3.68
CA HIS A 54 -20.38 4.46 2.53
C HIS A 54 -21.39 3.30 2.65
N ALA A 55 -20.97 2.14 3.16
CA ALA A 55 -21.90 1.03 3.41
C ALA A 55 -22.91 1.35 4.52
N VAL A 56 -22.45 2.04 5.58
CA VAL A 56 -23.33 2.49 6.68
C VAL A 56 -24.40 3.45 6.18
N SER A 57 -24.06 4.42 5.32
CA SER A 57 -25.03 5.36 4.77
C SER A 57 -26.07 4.66 3.89
N TYR A 58 -25.65 3.70 3.07
CA TYR A 58 -26.58 2.90 2.28
C TYR A 58 -27.51 2.03 3.15
N ARG A 59 -26.97 1.45 4.23
CA ARG A 59 -27.77 0.71 5.21
C ARG A 59 -28.85 1.60 5.84
N GLU A 60 -28.50 2.83 6.22
CA GLU A 60 -29.47 3.79 6.78
C GLU A 60 -30.62 4.07 5.80
N ILE A 61 -30.30 4.40 4.55
CA ILE A 61 -31.31 4.63 3.50
C ILE A 61 -32.22 3.40 3.35
N TYR A 62 -31.62 2.21 3.28
CA TYR A 62 -32.35 0.97 3.05
C TYR A 62 -33.32 0.62 4.18
N LEU A 63 -32.90 0.83 5.43
CA LEU A 63 -33.72 0.60 6.62
C LEU A 63 -34.86 1.63 6.73
N LEU A 64 -34.60 2.90 6.40
CA LEU A 64 -35.65 3.95 6.37
C LEU A 64 -36.71 3.66 5.31
N LEU A 65 -36.33 3.02 4.20
CA LEU A 65 -37.25 2.52 3.18
C LEU A 65 -38.00 1.24 3.60
N LYS A 66 -37.85 0.79 4.86
CA LYS A 66 -38.51 -0.40 5.43
C LYS A 66 -38.25 -1.69 4.64
N ARG A 67 -37.08 -1.79 4.01
CA ARG A 67 -36.65 -3.02 3.32
C ARG A 67 -36.01 -3.98 4.33
N PRO A 68 -36.19 -5.31 4.14
CA PRO A 68 -35.71 -6.30 5.10
C PRO A 68 -34.17 -6.37 5.14
N PRO A 69 -33.53 -6.28 6.32
CA PRO A 69 -32.07 -6.35 6.44
C PRO A 69 -31.53 -7.79 6.30
N GLY A 70 -30.25 -7.90 5.93
CA GLY A 70 -29.48 -9.14 5.92
C GLY A 70 -28.45 -9.20 7.06
N ARG A 71 -27.27 -9.77 6.78
CA ARG A 71 -26.16 -9.91 7.74
C ARG A 71 -25.69 -8.54 8.26
N GLU A 72 -25.46 -8.44 9.57
CA GLU A 72 -25.02 -7.20 10.25
C GLU A 72 -25.92 -5.97 9.95
N ALA A 73 -27.21 -6.24 9.70
CA ALA A 73 -28.23 -5.29 9.29
C ALA A 73 -27.99 -4.59 7.93
N TYR A 74 -26.99 -5.02 7.15
CA TYR A 74 -26.76 -4.46 5.81
C TYR A 74 -27.79 -4.99 4.80
N PRO A 75 -28.03 -4.24 3.71
CA PRO A 75 -28.84 -4.71 2.59
C PRO A 75 -28.25 -5.96 1.96
N GLY A 76 -29.07 -6.90 1.51
CA GLY A 76 -28.58 -8.10 0.78
C GLY A 76 -27.80 -7.76 -0.49
N GLU A 77 -28.03 -6.58 -1.07
CA GLU A 77 -27.35 -6.07 -2.27
C GLU A 77 -26.11 -5.21 -1.98
N ILE A 78 -25.61 -5.15 -0.74
CA ILE A 78 -24.45 -4.32 -0.40
C ILE A 78 -23.19 -4.68 -1.21
N PHE A 79 -23.01 -5.97 -1.51
CA PHE A 79 -21.94 -6.42 -2.40
C PHE A 79 -22.06 -5.76 -3.79
N PHE A 80 -23.26 -5.75 -4.37
CA PHE A 80 -23.52 -5.16 -5.68
C PHE A 80 -23.27 -3.66 -5.71
N VAL A 81 -23.56 -2.97 -4.60
CA VAL A 81 -23.29 -1.53 -4.44
C VAL A 81 -21.80 -1.21 -4.59
N HIS A 82 -20.92 -1.97 -3.95
CA HIS A 82 -19.48 -1.77 -4.04
C HIS A 82 -18.87 -2.36 -5.32
N SER A 83 -19.35 -3.51 -5.79
CA SER A 83 -18.82 -4.14 -7.01
C SER A 83 -19.07 -3.27 -8.23
N ARG A 84 -20.31 -2.80 -8.44
CA ARG A 84 -20.62 -1.89 -9.58
C ARG A 84 -19.88 -0.55 -9.51
N LEU A 85 -19.41 -0.15 -8.32
CA LEU A 85 -18.61 1.05 -8.15
C LEU A 85 -17.15 0.79 -8.52
N LEU A 86 -16.55 -0.27 -7.99
CA LEU A 86 -15.13 -0.56 -8.16
C LEU A 86 -14.81 -1.13 -9.55
N GLU A 87 -15.70 -1.94 -10.13
CA GLU A 87 -15.58 -2.50 -11.50
C GLU A 87 -15.56 -1.42 -12.61
N ARG A 88 -15.90 -0.17 -12.28
CA ARG A 88 -15.73 0.97 -13.18
C ARG A 88 -14.27 1.42 -13.29
N SER A 89 -13.40 0.93 -12.40
CA SER A 89 -11.97 1.18 -12.43
C SER A 89 -11.29 0.20 -13.38
N ALA A 90 -10.91 0.67 -14.56
CA ALA A 90 -10.33 -0.18 -15.59
C ALA A 90 -9.19 0.52 -16.35
N LYS A 91 -8.45 -0.27 -17.13
CA LYS A 91 -7.54 0.23 -18.17
C LYS A 91 -8.17 -0.04 -19.53
N LEU A 92 -8.46 1.02 -20.27
CA LEU A 92 -9.00 0.91 -21.62
C LEU A 92 -7.93 0.44 -22.60
N ASN A 93 -8.38 -0.21 -23.67
CA ASN A 93 -7.49 -0.60 -24.76
C ASN A 93 -7.11 0.64 -25.61
N SER A 94 -6.12 0.48 -26.49
CA SER A 94 -5.66 1.56 -27.37
C SER A 94 -6.75 2.09 -28.32
N SER A 95 -7.70 1.24 -28.76
CA SER A 95 -8.83 1.69 -29.60
C SER A 95 -9.83 2.58 -28.88
N LEU A 96 -9.83 2.58 -27.55
CA LEU A 96 -10.67 3.41 -26.68
C LEU A 96 -9.85 4.50 -25.97
N GLY A 97 -8.73 4.93 -26.57
CA GLY A 97 -7.87 6.00 -26.05
C GLY A 97 -6.82 5.56 -25.02
N GLY A 98 -6.91 4.34 -24.48
CA GLY A 98 -5.89 3.80 -23.56
C GLY A 98 -5.87 4.41 -22.15
N GLY A 99 -6.84 5.27 -21.82
CA GLY A 99 -7.00 5.87 -20.50
C GLY A 99 -7.26 4.82 -19.40
N SER A 100 -7.11 5.23 -18.13
CA SER A 100 -7.37 4.31 -17.01
C SER A 100 -7.89 5.02 -15.76
N VAL A 101 -8.64 4.29 -14.94
CA VAL A 101 -8.96 4.67 -13.55
C VAL A 101 -8.32 3.64 -12.63
N THR A 102 -7.49 4.09 -11.69
CA THR A 102 -6.98 3.27 -10.60
C THR A 102 -7.65 3.70 -9.30
N SER A 103 -8.38 2.80 -8.64
CA SER A 103 -9.09 3.10 -7.39
C SER A 103 -8.44 2.49 -6.17
N PHE A 104 -8.31 3.29 -5.11
CA PHE A 104 -7.85 2.87 -3.79
C PHE A 104 -9.03 3.02 -2.82
N PRO A 105 -9.81 1.96 -2.60
CA PRO A 105 -10.82 1.95 -1.56
C PRO A 105 -10.20 1.78 -0.18
N VAL A 106 -10.56 2.67 0.74
CA VAL A 106 -10.24 2.54 2.17
C VAL A 106 -11.39 1.80 2.85
N VAL A 107 -11.04 0.84 3.70
CA VAL A 107 -11.99 0.11 4.54
C VAL A 107 -11.46 0.14 5.97
N GLU A 108 -12.24 0.73 6.87
CA GLU A 108 -11.96 0.69 8.30
C GLU A 108 -12.27 -0.72 8.84
N THR A 109 -11.28 -1.37 9.47
CA THR A 109 -11.46 -2.63 10.19
C THR A 109 -11.63 -2.38 11.68
N LEU A 110 -12.54 -3.11 12.33
CA LEU A 110 -12.73 -3.03 13.78
C LEU A 110 -11.83 -4.04 14.46
N ALA A 111 -10.97 -3.58 15.38
CA ALA A 111 -10.03 -4.42 16.11
C ALA A 111 -9.15 -5.34 15.23
N GLY A 112 -8.84 -4.91 14.00
CA GLY A 112 -8.03 -5.68 13.05
C GLY A 112 -8.76 -6.86 12.40
N ASP A 113 -10.08 -7.00 12.59
CA ASP A 113 -10.85 -8.10 12.00
C ASP A 113 -11.03 -7.93 10.48
N VAL A 114 -10.26 -8.71 9.72
CA VAL A 114 -10.35 -8.81 8.25
C VAL A 114 -11.52 -9.67 7.77
N SER A 115 -12.14 -10.45 8.66
CA SER A 115 -13.24 -11.36 8.35
C SER A 115 -14.62 -10.70 8.41
N ALA A 116 -14.67 -9.42 8.81
CA ALA A 116 -15.88 -8.61 8.84
C ALA A 116 -16.58 -8.57 7.47
N TYR A 117 -17.91 -8.45 7.48
CA TYR A 117 -18.72 -8.64 6.27
C TYR A 117 -18.37 -7.66 5.13
N ILE A 118 -18.21 -6.38 5.43
CA ILE A 118 -17.86 -5.38 4.41
C ILE A 118 -16.41 -5.57 3.93
N THR A 119 -15.49 -5.85 4.85
CA THR A 119 -14.07 -6.07 4.53
C THR A 119 -13.88 -7.23 3.58
N THR A 120 -14.48 -8.38 3.87
CA THR A 120 -14.41 -9.57 3.01
C THR A 120 -15.02 -9.33 1.63
N ASN A 121 -16.17 -8.62 1.56
CA ASN A 121 -16.76 -8.23 0.27
C ASN A 121 -15.80 -7.39 -0.57
N VAL A 122 -15.24 -6.32 0.01
CA VAL A 122 -14.33 -5.43 -0.75
C VAL A 122 -13.06 -6.18 -1.17
N ILE A 123 -12.46 -7.00 -0.29
CA ILE A 123 -11.31 -7.85 -0.65
C ILE A 123 -11.63 -8.77 -1.83
N SER A 124 -12.84 -9.31 -1.90
CA SER A 124 -13.23 -10.19 -3.01
C SER A 124 -13.36 -9.45 -4.34
N ILE A 125 -13.70 -8.16 -4.31
CA ILE A 125 -13.85 -7.30 -5.50
C ILE A 125 -12.50 -6.76 -5.97
N THR A 126 -11.66 -6.28 -5.05
CA THR A 126 -10.39 -5.62 -5.40
C THR A 126 -9.32 -6.58 -5.90
N ASP A 127 -8.43 -6.10 -6.76
CA ASP A 127 -7.27 -6.84 -7.27
C ASP A 127 -6.14 -7.04 -6.24
N GLY A 128 -6.33 -6.63 -4.99
CA GLY A 128 -5.35 -6.75 -3.93
C GLY A 128 -5.68 -5.85 -2.77
N GLN A 129 -4.88 -5.95 -1.72
CA GLN A 129 -5.04 -5.14 -0.52
C GLN A 129 -3.68 -4.80 0.09
N VAL A 130 -3.64 -3.63 0.72
CA VAL A 130 -2.59 -3.23 1.64
C VAL A 130 -3.22 -3.19 3.03
N PHE A 131 -2.84 -4.15 3.87
CA PHE A 131 -3.34 -4.23 5.24
C PHE A 131 -2.41 -3.46 6.16
N LEU A 132 -2.96 -2.51 6.92
CA LEU A 132 -2.22 -1.71 7.89
C LEU A 132 -2.46 -2.23 9.31
N SER A 133 -1.42 -2.75 9.96
CA SER A 133 -1.51 -3.32 11.30
C SER A 133 -1.21 -2.29 12.40
N ILE A 134 -2.02 -2.32 13.46
CA ILE A 134 -1.82 -1.48 14.64
C ILE A 134 -0.54 -1.91 15.39
N ASP A 135 -0.27 -3.20 15.50
CA ASP A 135 0.90 -3.72 16.21
C ASP A 135 2.22 -3.34 15.52
N LEU A 136 2.24 -3.39 14.19
CA LEU A 136 3.39 -2.90 13.40
C LEU A 136 3.59 -1.39 13.59
N PHE A 137 2.50 -0.62 13.62
CA PHE A 137 2.57 0.82 13.84
C PHE A 137 3.11 1.17 15.23
N LEU A 138 2.65 0.47 16.27
CA LEU A 138 3.05 0.66 17.67
C LEU A 138 4.50 0.22 17.92
N SER A 139 4.98 -0.80 17.21
CA SER A 139 6.39 -1.23 17.23
C SER A 139 7.34 -0.32 16.43
N GLY A 140 6.81 0.73 15.79
CA GLY A 140 7.61 1.73 15.08
C GLY A 140 7.89 1.39 13.61
N ILE A 141 7.22 0.39 13.03
CA ILE A 141 7.29 0.08 11.60
C ILE A 141 6.26 0.95 10.87
N LYS A 142 6.76 1.89 10.05
CA LYS A 142 5.95 2.86 9.31
C LYS A 142 6.50 2.97 7.88
N PRO A 143 5.70 2.76 6.81
CA PRO A 143 4.28 2.38 6.84
C PRO A 143 4.05 0.99 7.45
N ALA A 144 2.96 0.84 8.20
CA ALA A 144 2.66 -0.37 8.99
C ALA A 144 2.03 -1.49 8.15
N CYS A 145 2.63 -1.78 6.99
CA CYS A 145 2.13 -2.76 6.03
C CYS A 145 2.41 -4.19 6.50
N ASP A 146 1.36 -4.97 6.71
CA ASP A 146 1.48 -6.40 6.98
C ASP A 146 1.77 -7.14 5.67
N VAL A 147 2.98 -7.67 5.53
CA VAL A 147 3.45 -8.33 4.30
C VAL A 147 2.72 -9.66 4.03
N GLY A 148 2.25 -10.33 5.09
CA GLY A 148 1.55 -11.62 4.99
C GLY A 148 0.12 -11.44 4.50
N LEU A 149 -0.60 -10.46 5.05
CA LEU A 149 -1.99 -10.16 4.68
C LEU A 149 -2.10 -9.30 3.42
N SER A 150 -1.06 -8.54 3.07
CA SER A 150 -1.07 -7.68 1.88
C SER A 150 -0.70 -8.44 0.60
N VAL A 151 -1.44 -8.17 -0.48
CA VAL A 151 -1.23 -8.82 -1.77
C VAL A 151 -1.62 -7.89 -2.92
N SER A 152 -0.97 -8.09 -4.06
CA SER A 152 -1.43 -7.61 -5.36
C SER A 152 -1.59 -8.83 -6.26
N ARG A 153 -2.81 -9.06 -6.78
CA ARG A 153 -3.13 -10.15 -7.71
C ARG A 153 -2.56 -9.88 -9.10
N VAL A 154 -2.36 -8.61 -9.47
CA VAL A 154 -1.63 -8.21 -10.69
C VAL A 154 -0.13 -8.52 -10.58
N GLY A 155 0.42 -8.40 -9.37
CA GLY A 155 1.78 -8.81 -9.05
C GLY A 155 2.84 -8.04 -9.83
N SER A 156 3.86 -8.75 -10.33
CA SER A 156 5.03 -8.17 -10.98
C SER A 156 4.74 -7.55 -12.36
N ALA A 157 3.57 -7.83 -12.95
CA ALA A 157 3.16 -7.21 -14.23
C ALA A 157 2.92 -5.70 -14.11
N ALA A 158 2.60 -5.20 -12.91
CA ALA A 158 2.46 -3.77 -12.63
C ALA A 158 3.78 -3.07 -12.26
N GLN A 159 4.87 -3.83 -12.10
CA GLN A 159 6.16 -3.28 -11.66
C GLN A 159 7.00 -2.83 -12.85
N TRP A 160 7.78 -1.77 -12.64
CA TRP A 160 8.85 -1.42 -13.56
C TRP A 160 9.93 -2.52 -13.56
N ASP A 161 10.55 -2.79 -14.72
CA ASP A 161 11.43 -3.95 -14.91
C ASP A 161 12.58 -4.04 -13.90
N GLY A 162 13.25 -2.93 -13.60
CA GLY A 162 14.33 -2.95 -12.61
C GLY A 162 13.83 -3.08 -11.18
N MET A 163 12.60 -2.66 -10.85
CA MET A 163 12.00 -2.97 -9.55
C MET A 163 11.77 -4.47 -9.45
N ARG A 164 11.19 -5.08 -10.48
CA ARG A 164 10.96 -6.53 -10.56
C ARG A 164 12.26 -7.34 -10.38
N LEU A 165 13.37 -6.88 -10.96
CA LEU A 165 14.69 -7.51 -10.80
C LEU A 165 15.21 -7.46 -9.37
N VAL A 166 15.03 -6.33 -8.66
CA VAL A 166 15.57 -6.17 -7.30
C VAL A 166 14.65 -6.72 -6.22
N SER A 167 13.33 -6.64 -6.38
CA SER A 167 12.36 -6.93 -5.31
C SER A 167 11.81 -8.35 -5.31
N GLY A 168 12.17 -9.18 -6.30
CA GLY A 168 11.53 -10.49 -6.54
C GLY A 168 11.57 -11.45 -5.34
N SER A 169 12.66 -11.46 -4.56
CA SER A 169 12.81 -12.35 -3.40
C SER A 169 12.32 -11.74 -2.08
N TYR A 170 12.18 -10.41 -2.00
CA TYR A 170 12.01 -9.71 -0.73
C TYR A 170 10.68 -10.01 -0.02
N LYS A 171 9.59 -10.25 -0.76
CA LYS A 171 8.33 -10.65 -0.15
C LYS A 171 8.46 -12.00 0.58
N LEU A 172 9.14 -12.96 -0.06
CA LEU A 172 9.36 -14.29 0.52
C LEU A 172 10.31 -14.22 1.72
N GLU A 173 11.39 -13.43 1.61
CA GLU A 173 12.33 -13.22 2.71
C GLU A 173 11.65 -12.60 3.94
N LEU A 174 10.78 -11.60 3.74
CA LEU A 174 10.01 -10.99 4.83
C LEU A 174 8.98 -11.95 5.43
N ALA A 175 8.32 -12.77 4.63
CA ALA A 175 7.39 -13.79 5.13
C ALA A 175 8.11 -14.81 6.03
N GLN A 176 9.28 -15.32 5.58
CA GLN A 176 10.12 -16.21 6.37
C GLN A 176 10.64 -15.54 7.63
N TYR A 177 11.00 -14.25 7.56
CA TYR A 177 11.42 -13.48 8.72
C TYR A 177 10.31 -13.40 9.78
N ILE A 178 9.08 -13.08 9.40
CA ILE A 178 7.93 -12.97 10.33
C ILE A 178 7.65 -14.32 11.00
N GLU A 179 7.67 -15.41 10.22
CA GLU A 179 7.51 -16.76 10.75
C GLU A 179 8.60 -17.10 11.77
N LEU A 180 9.87 -16.89 11.41
CA LEU A 180 11.01 -17.14 12.30
C LEU A 180 10.99 -16.25 13.55
N GLN A 181 10.55 -14.99 13.41
CA GLN A 181 10.45 -14.06 14.54
C GLN A 181 9.46 -14.59 15.57
N ALA A 182 8.30 -15.08 15.14
CA ALA A 182 7.31 -15.68 16.04
C ALA A 182 7.86 -16.93 16.75
N PHE A 183 8.56 -17.82 16.04
CA PHE A 183 9.17 -19.01 16.66
C PHE A 183 10.31 -18.67 17.64
N SER A 184 11.11 -17.65 17.31
CA SER A 184 12.27 -17.25 18.11
C SER A 184 11.90 -16.72 19.50
N GLN A 185 10.67 -16.25 19.70
CA GLN A 185 10.17 -15.81 21.02
C GLN A 185 10.06 -16.96 22.03
N PHE A 186 10.00 -18.22 21.56
CA PHE A 186 9.82 -19.41 22.39
C PHE A 186 11.09 -20.28 22.49
N ALA A 187 12.15 -19.97 21.74
CA ALA A 187 13.37 -20.77 21.68
C ALA A 187 14.51 -20.11 22.47
N SER A 188 15.15 -20.88 23.36
CA SER A 188 16.30 -20.40 24.16
C SER A 188 17.62 -20.42 23.38
N ASP A 189 17.75 -21.30 22.39
CA ASP A 189 18.94 -21.39 21.55
C ASP A 189 18.54 -21.41 20.07
N LEU A 190 19.16 -20.51 19.30
CA LEU A 190 18.91 -20.33 17.88
C LEU A 190 20.22 -20.62 17.16
N GLY A 191 20.17 -21.53 16.18
CA GLY A 191 21.29 -21.82 15.29
C GLY A 191 21.76 -20.57 14.55
N GLU A 192 23.04 -20.56 14.13
CA GLU A 192 23.66 -19.41 13.45
C GLU A 192 22.89 -19.01 12.18
N ASP A 193 22.42 -19.98 11.40
CA ASP A 193 21.61 -19.73 10.20
C ASP A 193 20.30 -18.98 10.52
N THR A 194 19.62 -19.35 11.61
CA THR A 194 18.38 -18.69 12.02
C THR A 194 18.66 -17.27 12.51
N LYS A 195 19.74 -17.07 13.27
CA LYS A 195 20.19 -15.73 13.69
C LYS A 195 20.52 -14.84 12.49
N ALA A 196 21.20 -15.38 11.48
CA ALA A 196 21.53 -14.66 10.26
C ALA A 196 20.26 -14.25 9.48
N ARG A 197 19.27 -15.16 9.35
CA ARG A 197 17.98 -14.86 8.71
C ARG A 197 17.16 -13.81 9.47
N LEU A 198 17.16 -13.87 10.79
CA LEU A 198 16.49 -12.87 11.64
C LEU A 198 17.13 -11.49 11.50
N LEU A 199 18.47 -11.42 11.56
CA LEU A 199 19.21 -10.17 11.34
C LEU A 199 18.88 -9.60 9.95
N ARG A 200 18.93 -10.46 8.93
CA ARG A 200 18.66 -10.09 7.54
C ARG A 200 17.27 -9.52 7.34
N GLY A 201 16.25 -10.20 7.84
CA GLY A 201 14.87 -9.74 7.77
C GLY A 201 14.66 -8.42 8.52
N GLY A 202 15.27 -8.28 9.70
CA GLY A 202 15.27 -7.02 10.45
C GLY A 202 15.88 -5.86 9.67
N GLN A 203 17.04 -6.06 9.02
CA GLN A 203 17.67 -5.05 8.17
C GLN A 203 16.75 -4.63 7.02
N LEU A 204 16.10 -5.60 6.36
CA LEU A 204 15.18 -5.34 5.27
C LEU A 204 13.95 -4.56 5.75
N VAL A 205 13.42 -4.86 6.94
CA VAL A 205 12.35 -4.07 7.56
C VAL A 205 12.79 -2.63 7.81
N GLU A 206 13.99 -2.39 8.35
CA GLU A 206 14.52 -1.03 8.55
C GLU A 206 14.68 -0.27 7.23
N MET A 207 15.10 -0.94 6.15
CA MET A 207 15.21 -0.33 4.82
C MET A 207 13.87 0.08 4.21
N LEU A 208 12.79 -0.61 4.57
CA LEU A 208 11.44 -0.35 4.07
C LEU A 208 10.67 0.69 4.91
N LYS A 209 11.22 1.12 6.05
CA LYS A 209 10.63 2.20 6.84
C LYS A 209 10.78 3.53 6.10
N GLN A 210 9.73 4.34 6.16
CA GLN A 210 9.67 5.63 5.49
C GLN A 210 8.86 6.64 6.30
N VAL A 211 9.35 7.88 6.34
CA VAL A 211 8.69 8.98 7.05
C VAL A 211 7.56 9.56 6.20
N THR A 212 6.46 9.93 6.86
CA THR A 212 5.31 10.58 6.21
C THR A 212 5.71 11.85 5.47
N GLY A 213 5.16 12.05 4.26
CA GLY A 213 5.40 13.26 3.47
C GLY A 213 6.77 13.30 2.78
N SER A 214 7.47 12.16 2.69
CA SER A 214 8.75 12.00 2.01
C SER A 214 8.75 10.88 0.94
N PRO A 215 7.86 10.92 -0.06
CA PRO A 215 7.83 9.89 -1.11
C PRO A 215 9.18 9.79 -1.81
N LEU A 216 9.68 8.56 -1.99
CA LEU A 216 10.90 8.31 -2.73
C LEU A 216 10.57 8.23 -4.22
N SER A 217 11.51 8.64 -5.06
CA SER A 217 11.38 8.38 -6.50
C SER A 217 11.77 6.95 -6.82
N LEU A 218 11.14 6.35 -7.83
CA LEU A 218 11.43 5.00 -8.31
C LEU A 218 12.93 4.69 -8.44
N SER A 219 13.73 5.61 -8.99
CA SER A 219 15.18 5.45 -9.12
C SER A 219 15.90 5.25 -7.78
N LEU A 220 15.47 6.00 -6.75
CA LEU A 220 16.04 5.89 -5.41
C LEU A 220 15.60 4.60 -4.74
N GLU A 221 14.32 4.23 -4.85
CA GLU A 221 13.80 2.97 -4.32
C GLU A 221 14.54 1.77 -4.91
N VAL A 222 14.67 1.70 -6.24
CA VAL A 222 15.41 0.63 -6.91
C VAL A 222 16.87 0.62 -6.48
N SER A 223 17.52 1.78 -6.38
CA SER A 223 18.92 1.86 -5.95
C SER A 223 19.10 1.35 -4.52
N LEU A 224 18.24 1.76 -3.59
CA LEU A 224 18.30 1.36 -2.20
C LEU A 224 18.02 -0.14 -2.06
N LEU A 225 16.98 -0.64 -2.73
CA LEU A 225 16.62 -2.05 -2.72
C LEU A 225 17.68 -2.92 -3.40
N SER A 226 18.43 -2.42 -4.37
CA SER A 226 19.56 -3.14 -4.98
C SER A 226 20.73 -3.38 -4.02
N LEU A 227 20.85 -2.54 -2.97
CA LEU A 227 21.88 -2.67 -1.94
C LEU A 227 21.53 -3.70 -0.89
N ALA A 228 20.25 -4.06 -0.73
CA ALA A 228 19.83 -4.90 0.38
C ALA A 228 20.64 -6.21 0.39
N ASN A 229 20.82 -6.88 -0.75
CA ASN A 229 21.54 -8.16 -0.83
C ASN A 229 23.08 -8.05 -0.81
N GLN A 230 23.64 -6.84 -0.77
CA GLN A 230 25.07 -6.60 -0.82
C GLN A 230 25.71 -6.69 0.57
N GLU A 231 27.02 -7.01 0.60
CA GLU A 231 27.80 -7.12 1.84
C GLU A 231 27.76 -5.85 2.69
N VAL A 232 27.68 -4.68 2.04
CA VAL A 232 27.64 -3.37 2.70
C VAL A 232 26.48 -3.25 3.67
N ILE A 233 25.30 -3.79 3.34
CA ILE A 233 24.15 -3.78 4.25
C ILE A 233 24.25 -4.94 5.25
N LYS A 234 24.71 -6.12 4.80
CA LYS A 234 24.79 -7.31 5.64
C LYS A 234 25.70 -7.12 6.86
N SER A 235 26.75 -6.31 6.74
CA SER A 235 27.68 -6.01 7.84
C SER A 235 27.13 -5.02 8.87
N LEU A 236 26.01 -4.34 8.61
CA LEU A 236 25.49 -3.28 9.47
C LEU A 236 24.53 -3.83 10.54
N THR A 237 24.59 -3.23 11.73
CA THR A 237 23.55 -3.40 12.76
C THR A 237 22.25 -2.71 12.33
N LEU A 238 21.12 -3.08 12.96
CA LEU A 238 19.81 -2.48 12.63
C LEU A 238 19.81 -0.94 12.77
N SER A 239 20.44 -0.42 13.82
CA SER A 239 20.55 1.04 14.03
C SER A 239 21.41 1.73 12.98
N GLU A 240 22.44 1.06 12.47
CA GLU A 240 23.28 1.58 11.40
C GLU A 240 22.57 1.58 10.06
N VAL A 241 21.69 0.59 9.79
CA VAL A 241 20.85 0.59 8.59
C VAL A 241 19.94 1.81 8.57
N THR A 242 19.28 2.15 9.68
CA THR A 242 18.42 3.34 9.74
C THR A 242 19.21 4.62 9.43
N LYS A 243 20.41 4.77 10.02
CA LYS A 243 21.31 5.90 9.73
C LYS A 243 21.75 5.91 8.27
N PHE A 244 22.16 4.75 7.75
CA PHE A 244 22.57 4.58 6.36
C PHE A 244 21.47 5.02 5.40
N VAL A 245 20.24 4.53 5.57
CA VAL A 245 19.09 4.87 4.72
C VAL A 245 18.83 6.37 4.78
N SER A 246 18.85 6.96 5.97
CA SER A 246 18.62 8.41 6.14
C SER A 246 19.67 9.25 5.39
N SER A 247 20.95 8.88 5.47
CA SER A 247 22.03 9.54 4.73
C SER A 247 21.93 9.29 3.23
N TYR A 248 21.65 8.04 2.83
CA TYR A 248 21.59 7.62 1.43
C TYR A 248 20.50 8.37 0.64
N ILE A 249 19.32 8.58 1.25
CA ILE A 249 18.21 9.30 0.61
C ILE A 249 18.54 10.79 0.36
N THR A 250 19.44 11.39 1.15
CA THR A 250 19.87 12.78 0.94
C THR A 250 20.80 12.98 -0.25
N ILE A 251 21.34 11.89 -0.81
CA ILE A 251 22.29 11.96 -1.92
C ILE A 251 21.59 12.48 -3.17
N PRO A 252 22.12 13.54 -3.81
CA PRO A 252 21.56 14.06 -5.03
C PRO A 252 21.52 13.01 -6.14
N LYS A 253 20.38 12.88 -6.81
CA LYS A 253 20.17 11.83 -7.83
C LYS A 253 21.21 11.83 -8.96
N TRP A 254 21.76 13.00 -9.30
CA TRP A 254 22.78 13.13 -10.33
C TRP A 254 24.10 12.42 -9.97
N VAL A 255 24.39 12.20 -8.69
CA VAL A 255 25.60 11.47 -8.25
C VAL A 255 25.59 10.04 -8.79
N PHE A 256 24.41 9.41 -8.83
CA PHE A 256 24.24 8.04 -9.33
C PHE A 256 24.43 7.93 -10.86
N LEU A 257 24.60 9.05 -11.58
CA LEU A 257 24.99 9.03 -13.00
C LEU A 257 26.50 8.81 -13.19
N PHE A 258 27.31 9.18 -12.20
CA PHE A 258 28.78 9.14 -12.29
C PHE A 258 29.42 8.12 -11.36
N VAL A 259 28.76 7.82 -10.24
CA VAL A 259 29.27 6.92 -9.21
C VAL A 259 28.29 5.77 -9.03
N SER A 260 28.82 4.55 -9.02
CA SER A 260 27.99 3.37 -8.81
C SER A 260 27.37 3.38 -7.40
N VAL A 261 26.14 2.87 -7.31
CA VAL A 261 25.38 2.75 -6.06
C VAL A 261 26.19 2.07 -4.95
N ARG A 262 26.98 1.04 -5.32
CA ARG A 262 27.88 0.34 -4.39
C ARG A 262 29.00 1.24 -3.85
N LEU A 263 29.68 2.01 -4.69
CA LEU A 263 30.76 2.90 -4.24
C LEU A 263 30.22 4.01 -3.32
N VAL A 264 29.06 4.57 -3.66
CA VAL A 264 28.36 5.52 -2.80
C VAL A 264 28.07 4.90 -1.42
N SER A 265 27.55 3.68 -1.40
CA SER A 265 27.24 2.99 -0.14
C SER A 265 28.48 2.71 0.72
N LEU A 266 29.59 2.29 0.10
CA LEU A 266 30.86 2.04 0.81
C LEU A 266 31.42 3.31 1.43
N SER A 267 31.37 4.42 0.69
CA SER A 267 31.79 5.74 1.18
C SER A 267 31.00 6.15 2.42
N LEU A 268 29.67 6.02 2.39
CA LEU A 268 28.81 6.35 3.53
C LEU A 268 29.12 5.52 4.77
N VAL A 269 29.38 4.22 4.60
CA VAL A 269 29.71 3.33 5.73
C VAL A 269 31.12 3.64 6.26
N SER A 270 32.08 3.99 5.40
CA SER A 270 33.45 4.32 5.83
C SER A 270 33.59 5.69 6.50
N ALA A 271 32.64 6.59 6.29
CA ALA A 271 32.68 7.97 6.80
C ALA A 271 31.97 8.15 8.15
N GLY A 272 31.23 7.13 8.63
CA GLY A 272 30.52 7.13 9.92
C GLY A 272 31.22 6.26 10.95
#